data_AF-A0A439E0V2-F1
#
_entry.id   AF-A0A439E0V2-F1
#
_cell.length_a   1.000
_cell.length_b   1.000
_cell.length_c   1.000
_cell.angle_alpha   90.00
_cell.angle_beta   90.00
_cell.angle_gamma   90.00
#
_symmetry.space_group_name_H-M   'P 1'
#
loop_
_entity.id
_entity.type
_entity.pdbx_description
1 polymer ?
#
loop_
_entity_poly.entity_id
_entity_poly.type
_entity_poly.pdbx_seq_one_letter_code
_entity_poly.pdbx_strand_id
1 'polypeptide(L)'
;MSENMPPTPAAAEWVAVPGWPGYEIELRCGAVRSLDRVVVERSTGKHRRLTGVELVQVRDVRGHPQVTLSHRGRRKAFRVERLLAAARSRCGS
;
A
#
# COMPACT_ATOMS: atom_id res chain seq x y z
N MET A 1 -25.24 33.34 8.28
CA MET A 1 -25.27 32.13 7.42
C MET A 1 -24.38 32.48 6.23
N SER A 2 -23.19 31.93 6.05
CA SER A 2 -22.86 30.52 6.09
C SER A 2 -21.35 30.37 6.35
N GLU A 3 -20.97 29.45 7.24
CA GLU A 3 -19.59 29.04 7.42
C GLU A 3 -19.05 28.47 6.11
N ASN A 4 -17.98 29.09 5.63
CA ASN A 4 -17.21 28.62 4.49
C ASN A 4 -16.38 27.41 4.95
N MET A 5 -17.03 26.26 5.08
CA MET A 5 -16.38 25.00 5.44
C MET A 5 -15.51 24.59 4.26
N PRO A 6 -14.16 24.53 4.40
CA PRO A 6 -13.32 24.06 3.31
C PRO A 6 -13.77 22.64 2.93
N PRO A 7 -13.73 22.26 1.65
CA PRO A 7 -14.03 20.90 1.26
C PRO A 7 -13.11 20.00 2.08
N THR A 8 -13.71 19.18 2.96
CA THR A 8 -12.98 18.17 3.72
C THR A 8 -12.14 17.42 2.70
N PRO A 9 -10.79 17.37 2.85
CA PRO A 9 -9.95 16.69 1.87
C PRO A 9 -10.49 15.27 1.79
N ALA A 10 -11.09 14.93 0.65
CA ALA A 10 -11.76 13.66 0.46
C ALA A 10 -10.74 12.59 0.85
N ALA A 11 -11.01 11.94 1.99
CA ALA A 11 -10.03 11.10 2.65
C ALA A 11 -9.48 10.13 1.60
N ALA A 12 -8.16 10.14 1.44
CA ALA A 12 -7.48 9.26 0.51
C ALA A 12 -8.03 7.84 0.67
N GLU A 13 -8.57 7.27 -0.39
CA GLU A 13 -9.24 5.97 -0.33
C GLU A 13 -8.16 4.88 -0.37
N TRP A 14 -7.69 4.51 0.82
CA TRP A 14 -6.73 3.44 1.02
C TRP A 14 -7.48 2.12 1.15
N VAL A 15 -7.10 1.15 0.33
CA VAL A 15 -7.68 -0.20 0.34
C VAL A 15 -6.60 -1.25 0.47
N ALA A 16 -6.91 -2.33 1.19
CA ALA A 16 -5.97 -3.43 1.38
C ALA A 16 -5.59 -4.11 0.07
N VAL A 17 -4.30 -4.39 -0.12
CA VAL A 17 -3.80 -5.08 -1.32
C VAL A 17 -4.16 -6.58 -1.25
N PRO A 18 -4.93 -7.13 -2.20
CA PRO A 18 -5.30 -8.54 -2.20
C PRO A 18 -4.08 -9.47 -2.21
N GLY A 19 -4.04 -10.43 -1.27
CA GLY A 19 -2.94 -11.38 -1.14
C GLY A 19 -1.70 -10.84 -0.41
N TRP A 20 -1.71 -9.57 0.00
CA TRP A 20 -0.59 -8.92 0.71
C TRP A 20 -1.08 -8.24 1.98
N PRO A 21 -1.37 -9.02 3.05
CA PRO A 21 -1.79 -8.44 4.32
C PRO A 21 -0.69 -7.52 4.88
N GLY A 22 -1.11 -6.38 5.43
CA GLY A 22 -0.21 -5.34 5.91
C GLY A 22 0.26 -4.36 4.84
N TYR A 23 -0.40 -4.31 3.69
CA TYR A 23 -0.20 -3.31 2.64
C TYR A 23 -1.53 -2.73 2.17
N GLU A 24 -1.53 -1.44 1.91
CA GLU A 24 -2.67 -0.71 1.35
C GLU A 24 -2.23 0.08 0.13
N ILE A 25 -3.14 0.27 -0.81
CA ILE A 25 -2.97 1.10 -1.98
C ILE A 25 -4.03 2.20 -2.00
N GLU A 26 -3.62 3.41 -2.31
CA GLU A 26 -4.53 4.53 -2.53
C GLU A 26 -5.13 4.45 -3.94
N LEU A 27 -6.46 4.42 -4.03
CA LEU A 27 -7.16 4.24 -5.31
C LEU A 27 -7.05 5.42 -6.29
N ARG A 28 -6.62 6.61 -5.81
CA ARG A 28 -6.53 7.83 -6.60
C ARG A 28 -5.19 7.97 -7.32
N CYS A 29 -4.07 7.98 -6.59
CA CYS A 29 -2.74 8.13 -7.18
C CYS A 29 -1.95 6.80 -7.28
N GLY A 30 -2.45 5.72 -6.68
CA GLY A 30 -1.74 4.44 -6.64
C GLY A 30 -0.57 4.42 -5.66
N ALA A 31 -0.47 5.39 -4.74
CA ALA A 31 0.47 5.32 -3.63
C ALA A 31 0.25 4.02 -2.84
N VAL A 32 1.33 3.35 -2.46
CA VAL A 32 1.26 2.10 -1.71
C VAL A 32 1.95 2.31 -0.39
N ARG A 33 1.30 1.94 0.71
CA ARG A 33 1.87 2.01 2.05
C ARG A 33 1.87 0.65 2.72
N SER A 34 2.89 0.38 3.52
CA SER A 34 2.79 -0.70 4.50
C SER A 34 2.00 -0.24 5.72
N LEU A 35 1.35 -1.18 6.39
CA LEU A 35 0.71 -0.95 7.69
C LEU A 35 1.70 -1.22 8.83
N ASP A 36 1.45 -0.59 9.97
CA ASP A 36 2.17 -0.87 11.21
C ASP A 36 2.03 -2.35 11.58
N ARG A 37 3.15 -3.05 11.70
CA ARG A 37 3.15 -4.46 12.06
C ARG A 37 4.33 -4.81 12.95
N VAL A 38 4.11 -5.66 13.93
CA VAL A 38 5.18 -6.25 14.73
C VAL A 38 5.60 -7.56 14.08
N VAL A 39 6.86 -7.67 13.67
CA VAL A 39 7.44 -8.91 13.14
C VAL A 39 8.43 -9.46 14.14
N VAL A 40 8.41 -10.77 14.35
CA VAL A 40 9.44 -11.46 15.13
C VAL A 40 10.57 -11.84 14.19
N GLU A 41 11.76 -11.31 14.45
CA GLU A 41 12.95 -11.58 13.67
C GLU A 41 13.44 -13.00 13.98
N ARG A 42 13.30 -13.94 13.03
CA ARG A 42 13.60 -15.37 13.26
C ARG A 42 15.04 -15.63 13.72
N SER A 43 15.98 -14.80 13.30
CA SER A 43 17.40 -14.94 13.60
C SER A 43 17.77 -14.55 15.05
N THR A 44 17.04 -13.63 15.66
CA THR A 44 17.36 -13.10 17.00
C THR A 44 16.23 -13.27 18.02
N GLY A 45 15.05 -13.70 17.58
CA GLY A 45 13.83 -13.76 18.39
C GLY A 45 13.27 -12.38 18.76
N LYS A 46 13.88 -11.28 18.29
CA LYS A 46 13.48 -9.92 18.68
C LYS A 46 12.20 -9.49 17.96
N HIS A 47 11.32 -8.81 18.71
CA HIS A 47 10.14 -8.17 18.15
C HIS A 47 10.56 -6.84 17.53
N ARG A 48 10.43 -6.71 16.21
CA ARG A 48 10.67 -5.47 15.49
C ARG A 48 9.33 -4.87 15.09
N ARG A 49 9.04 -3.68 15.59
CA ARG A 49 7.93 -2.87 15.08
C ARG A 49 8.35 -2.27 13.75
N LEU A 50 7.63 -2.62 12.69
CA LEU A 50 7.74 -2.00 11.39
C LEU A 50 6.62 -0.98 11.31
N THR A 51 6.99 0.29 11.40
CA THR A 51 6.06 1.39 11.17
C THR A 51 5.55 1.33 9.74
N GLY A 52 4.27 1.63 9.54
CA GLY A 52 3.73 1.78 8.20
C GLY A 52 4.44 2.90 7.44
N VAL A 53 5.04 2.59 6.29
CA VAL A 53 5.74 3.58 5.45
C VAL A 53 5.17 3.55 4.04
N GLU A 54 5.11 4.72 3.42
CA GLU A 54 4.86 4.79 1.99
C GLU A 54 6.04 4.17 1.23
N LEU A 55 5.73 3.27 0.32
CA LEU A 55 6.72 2.57 -0.49
C LEU A 55 7.11 3.45 -1.67
N VAL A 56 8.42 3.60 -1.87
CA VAL A 56 8.96 4.27 -3.05
C VAL A 56 8.59 3.47 -4.29
N GLN A 57 7.89 4.14 -5.21
CA GLN A 57 7.60 3.60 -6.52
C GLN A 57 8.86 3.71 -7.40
N VAL A 58 9.35 2.57 -7.87
CA VAL A 58 10.47 2.49 -8.80
C VAL A 58 9.90 2.25 -10.20
N ARG A 59 10.52 2.79 -11.25
CA ARG A 59 10.10 2.49 -12.63
C ARG A 59 10.66 1.13 -13.07
N ASP A 60 9.87 0.33 -13.78
CA ASP A 60 10.36 -0.89 -14.42
C ASP A 60 11.19 -0.57 -15.67
N VAL A 61 11.79 -1.59 -16.30
CA VAL A 61 12.60 -1.44 -17.52
C VAL A 61 11.82 -0.84 -18.71
N ARG A 62 10.49 -0.82 -18.64
CA ARG A 62 9.58 -0.22 -19.62
C ARG A 62 9.02 1.13 -19.16
N GLY A 63 9.46 1.64 -18.01
CA GLY A 63 9.05 2.94 -17.47
C GLY A 63 7.81 2.92 -16.57
N HIS A 64 7.18 1.77 -16.31
CA HIS A 64 5.96 1.70 -15.50
C HIS A 64 6.26 1.76 -14.00
N PRO A 65 5.47 2.50 -13.19
CA PRO A 65 5.62 2.51 -11.75
C PRO A 65 5.35 1.12 -11.15
N GLN A 66 6.30 0.64 -10.37
CA GLN A 66 6.23 -0.62 -9.64
C GLN A 66 6.65 -0.44 -8.19
N VAL A 67 6.04 -1.22 -7.31
CA VAL A 67 6.39 -1.31 -5.89
C VAL A 67 6.81 -2.72 -5.55
N THR A 68 7.73 -2.85 -4.60
CA THR A 68 8.12 -4.15 -4.08
C THR A 68 7.40 -4.40 -2.77
N LEU A 69 6.58 -5.45 -2.73
CA LEU A 69 5.94 -5.90 -1.50
C LEU A 69 6.76 -7.03 -0.88
N SER A 70 6.91 -7.00 0.45
CA SER A 70 7.66 -8.00 1.21
C SER A 70 6.84 -8.52 2.39
N HIS A 71 6.51 -9.80 2.38
CA HIS A 71 5.73 -10.42 3.43
C HIS A 71 6.20 -11.85 3.69
N ARG A 72 6.54 -12.16 4.96
CA ARG A 72 6.99 -13.49 5.41
C ARG A 72 8.10 -14.10 4.52
N GLY A 73 9.12 -13.32 4.21
CA GLY A 73 10.24 -13.75 3.36
C GLY A 73 9.94 -13.83 1.86
N ARG A 74 8.68 -13.61 1.43
CA ARG A 74 8.33 -13.45 0.02
C ARG A 74 8.47 -11.98 -0.36
N ARG A 75 9.37 -11.69 -1.30
CA ARG A 75 9.52 -10.37 -1.92
C ARG A 75 9.06 -10.47 -3.37
N LYS A 76 8.14 -9.60 -3.79
CA LYS A 76 7.69 -9.56 -5.19
C LYS A 76 7.42 -8.14 -5.62
N ALA A 77 7.89 -7.81 -6.83
CA ALA A 77 7.59 -6.55 -7.48
C ALA A 77 6.23 -6.63 -8.19
N PHE A 78 5.43 -5.60 -8.01
CA PHE A 78 4.13 -5.45 -8.66
C PHE A 78 4.05 -4.08 -9.30
N ARG A 79 3.51 -4.03 -10.52
CA ARG A 79 3.11 -2.77 -11.15
C ARG A 79 1.97 -2.15 -10.36
N VAL A 80 2.07 -0.86 -10.10
CA VAL A 80 1.05 -0.07 -9.39
C VAL A 80 -0.30 -0.18 -10.11
N GLU A 81 -0.30 -0.09 -11.45
CA GLU A 81 -1.50 -0.24 -12.27
C GLU A 81 -2.22 -1.58 -12.05
N ARG A 82 -1.47 -2.69 -11.91
CA ARG A 82 -2.07 -4.01 -11.66
C ARG A 82 -2.62 -4.12 -10.24
N LEU A 83 -1.96 -3.51 -9.26
CA LEU A 83 -2.45 -3.45 -7.88
C LEU A 83 -3.74 -2.63 -7.80
N LEU A 84 -3.79 -1.48 -8.47
CA LEU A 84 -4.98 -0.63 -8.57
C LEU A 84 -6.15 -1.39 -9.21
N ALA A 85 -5.91 -2.04 -10.34
CA ALA A 85 -6.94 -2.84 -11.01
C ALA A 85 -7.47 -3.96 -10.10
N ALA A 86 -6.58 -4.69 -9.42
CA ALA A 86 -6.94 -5.77 -8.49
C ALA A 86 -7.69 -5.26 -7.24
N ALA A 87 -7.36 -4.06 -6.76
CA ALA A 87 -8.03 -3.45 -5.63
C ALA A 87 -9.43 -2.94 -6.00
N ARG A 88 -9.57 -2.25 -7.14
CA ARG A 88 -10.86 -1.74 -7.63
C ARG A 88 -11.86 -2.86 -7.97
N SER A 89 -11.37 -3.97 -8.53
CA SER A 89 -12.23 -5.11 -8.88
C SER A 89 -12.82 -5.84 -7.67
N ARG A 90 -12.39 -5.53 -6.44
CA ARG A 90 -12.99 -6.03 -5.19
C ARG A 90 -13.99 -5.08 -4.52
N CYS A 91 -14.16 -3.86 -5.04
CA CYS A 91 -15.20 -2.92 -4.59
C CYS A 91 -16.52 -3.07 -5.35
N GLY A 92 -16.68 -4.09 -6.20
CA GLY A 92 -17.90 -4.35 -6.93
C GLY A 92 -18.32 -5.81 -6.84
N SER A 93 -19.09 -6.16 -5.82
CA SER A 93 -20.00 -7.32 -5.78
C SER A 93 -21.09 -7.07 -4.76
#